data_AF-A0A353D001-F1
#
_entry.id   AF-A0A353D001-F1
#
_cell.length_a   1.000
_cell.length_b   1.000
_cell.length_c   1.000
_cell.angle_alpha   90.00
_cell.angle_beta   90.00
_cell.angle_gamma   90.00
#
_symmetry.space_group_name_H-M   'P 1'
#
loop_
_entity.id
_entity.type
_entity.pdbx_description
1 polymer ?
#
loop_
_entity_poly.entity_id
_entity_poly.type
_entity_poly.pdbx_seq_one_letter_code
_entity_poly.pdbx_strand_id
1 'polypeptide(L)'
;VMHGKKQRRIAAETLDIYAPIAGRLGMHSFKHELEDLSFKALYPKRYKAIVSSIKKSRGNRKGILKKIENGIHKRLRQDGLSGKITSREKHLYGIYRKMKDKSLSFHEVFDVYAFRIVVGKVDICYRVLGALHSLYPPIPGRFKDYIAIPKSNGYQSLHT
;
A
#
# COMPACT_ATOMS: atom_id res chain seq x y z
N VAL A 1 -14.33 -10.20 28.60
CA VAL A 1 -14.23 -8.95 27.81
C VAL A 1 -13.03 -8.14 28.31
N MET A 2 -12.09 -7.72 27.44
CA MET A 2 -10.95 -6.91 27.89
C MET A 2 -11.38 -5.49 28.30
N HIS A 3 -10.91 -5.01 29.45
CA HIS A 3 -11.08 -3.60 29.84
C HIS A 3 -10.30 -2.65 28.91
N GLY A 4 -10.90 -1.48 28.61
CA GLY A 4 -10.37 -0.52 27.64
C GLY A 4 -8.95 -0.03 27.94
N LYS A 5 -8.55 0.08 29.21
CA LYS A 5 -7.15 0.40 29.59
C LYS A 5 -6.18 -0.71 29.19
N LYS A 6 -6.52 -1.98 29.45
CA LYS A 6 -5.70 -3.15 29.08
C LYS A 6 -5.57 -3.26 27.55
N GLN A 7 -6.67 -3.03 26.83
CA GLN A 7 -6.68 -3.06 25.37
C GLN A 7 -5.75 -1.97 24.77
N ARG A 8 -5.81 -0.73 25.28
CA ARG A 8 -4.92 0.35 24.83
C ARG A 8 -3.45 0.09 25.13
N ARG A 9 -3.14 -0.47 26.31
CA ARG A 9 -1.76 -0.83 26.67
C ARG A 9 -1.16 -1.84 25.69
N ILE A 10 -1.90 -2.92 25.43
CA ILE A 10 -1.46 -3.98 24.49
C ILE A 10 -1.34 -3.42 23.08
N ALA A 11 -2.28 -2.57 22.64
CA ALA A 11 -2.20 -1.94 21.33
C ALA A 11 -0.99 -1.00 21.18
N ALA A 12 -0.63 -0.26 22.23
CA ALA A 12 0.56 0.59 22.23
C ALA A 12 1.83 -0.26 22.11
N GLU A 13 1.98 -1.27 22.98
CA GLU A 13 3.09 -2.24 22.94
C GLU A 13 3.19 -2.94 21.57
N THR A 14 2.04 -3.27 20.98
CA THR A 14 1.96 -3.89 19.66
C THR A 14 2.47 -2.99 18.54
N LEU A 15 2.13 -1.69 18.56
CA LEU A 15 2.68 -0.74 17.59
C LEU A 15 4.16 -0.45 17.79
N ASP A 16 4.60 -0.37 19.04
CA ASP A 16 5.94 0.09 19.38
C ASP A 16 6.98 -1.04 19.28
N ILE A 17 6.57 -2.30 19.51
CA ILE A 17 7.46 -3.45 19.61
C ILE A 17 7.13 -4.50 18.54
N TYR A 18 5.94 -5.10 18.61
CA TYR A 18 5.63 -6.31 17.84
C TYR A 18 5.49 -6.06 16.33
N ALA A 19 4.82 -4.98 15.92
CA ALA A 19 4.67 -4.61 14.52
C ALA A 19 6.03 -4.27 13.85
N PRO A 20 6.93 -3.49 14.47
CA PRO A 20 8.29 -3.29 13.98
C PRO A 20 9.09 -4.59 13.85
N ILE A 21 9.00 -5.51 14.81
CA ILE A 21 9.66 -6.82 14.74
C ILE A 21 9.15 -7.60 13.53
N ALA A 22 7.83 -7.72 13.37
CA ALA A 22 7.24 -8.39 12.20
C ALA A 22 7.71 -7.74 10.88
N GLY A 23 7.85 -6.42 10.84
CA GLY A 23 8.39 -5.70 9.69
C GLY A 23 9.85 -6.01 9.36
N ARG A 24 10.70 -6.16 10.38
CA ARG A 24 12.12 -6.53 10.23
C ARG A 24 12.27 -7.97 9.72
N LEU A 25 11.39 -8.87 10.19
CA LEU A 25 11.34 -10.27 9.75
C LEU A 25 10.67 -10.46 8.37
N GLY A 26 10.27 -9.38 7.69
CA GLY A 26 9.61 -9.45 6.38
C GLY A 26 8.15 -9.92 6.43
N MET A 27 7.56 -10.10 7.61
CA MET A 27 6.18 -10.52 7.84
C MET A 27 5.17 -9.37 7.65
N HIS A 28 5.16 -8.76 6.47
CA HIS A 28 4.36 -7.54 6.19
C HIS A 28 2.86 -7.72 6.38
N SER A 29 2.29 -8.87 6.03
CA SER A 29 0.86 -9.13 6.25
C SER A 29 0.51 -9.09 7.73
N PHE A 30 1.32 -9.76 8.56
CA PHE A 30 1.12 -9.80 10.01
C PHE A 30 1.36 -8.43 10.64
N LYS A 31 2.42 -7.73 10.22
CA LYS A 31 2.67 -6.35 10.62
C LYS A 31 1.46 -5.46 10.36
N HIS A 32 0.92 -5.45 9.14
CA HIS A 32 -0.20 -4.57 8.79
C HIS A 32 -1.44 -4.89 9.61
N GLU A 33 -1.71 -6.16 9.88
CA GLU A 33 -2.82 -6.58 10.74
C GLU A 33 -2.65 -6.08 12.18
N LEU A 34 -1.47 -6.28 12.77
CA LEU A 34 -1.11 -5.76 14.09
C LEU A 34 -1.26 -4.23 14.16
N GLU A 35 -0.80 -3.54 13.12
CA GLU A 35 -0.88 -2.08 13.00
C GLU A 35 -2.34 -1.60 12.94
N ASP A 36 -3.18 -2.20 12.10
CA ASP A 36 -4.57 -1.77 11.92
C ASP A 36 -5.44 -2.09 13.15
N LEU A 37 -5.24 -3.26 13.78
CA LEU A 37 -5.93 -3.62 15.02
C LEU A 37 -5.54 -2.68 16.17
N SER A 38 -4.26 -2.38 16.29
CA SER A 38 -3.76 -1.46 17.32
C SER A 38 -4.23 -0.03 17.07
N PHE A 39 -4.25 0.40 15.81
CA PHE A 39 -4.78 1.70 15.41
C PHE A 39 -6.27 1.84 15.79
N LYS A 40 -7.07 0.80 15.54
CA LYS A 40 -8.48 0.76 15.93
C LYS A 40 -8.67 0.88 17.44
N ALA A 41 -7.82 0.22 18.24
CA ALA A 41 -7.90 0.23 19.69
C ALA A 41 -7.44 1.57 20.30
N LEU A 42 -6.35 2.15 19.81
CA LEU A 42 -5.78 3.40 20.33
C LEU A 42 -6.56 4.63 19.87
N TYR A 43 -6.99 4.66 18.61
CA TYR A 43 -7.59 5.84 17.98
C TYR A 43 -8.91 5.52 17.26
N PRO A 44 -9.93 5.01 17.97
CA PRO A 44 -11.16 4.48 17.35
C PRO A 44 -11.92 5.51 16.51
N LYS A 45 -11.95 6.78 16.94
CA LYS A 45 -12.60 7.86 16.17
C LYS A 45 -11.86 8.13 14.85
N ARG A 46 -10.52 8.18 14.88
CA ARG A 46 -9.68 8.38 13.68
C ARG A 46 -9.79 7.19 12.73
N TYR A 47 -9.76 5.97 13.27
CA TYR A 47 -10.00 4.74 12.51
C TYR A 47 -11.33 4.81 11.76
N LYS A 48 -12.44 5.11 12.45
CA LYS A 48 -13.77 5.22 11.84
C LYS A 48 -13.82 6.30 10.76
N ALA A 49 -13.19 7.46 10.99
CA ALA A 49 -13.14 8.54 10.01
C ALA A 49 -12.42 8.11 8.72
N ILE A 50 -11.23 7.50 8.84
CA ILE A 50 -10.48 7.03 7.67
C ILE A 50 -11.24 5.94 6.91
N VAL A 51 -11.84 4.97 7.62
CA VAL A 51 -12.66 3.92 6.99
C VAL A 51 -13.84 4.52 6.22
N SER A 52 -14.51 5.53 6.78
CA SER A 52 -15.61 6.22 6.11
C SER A 52 -15.13 6.95 4.85
N SER A 53 -14.01 7.67 4.94
CA SER A 53 -13.42 8.37 3.80
C SER A 53 -12.99 7.42 2.67
N ILE A 54 -12.42 6.26 3.00
CA ILE A 54 -12.08 5.22 2.00
C ILE A 54 -13.34 4.68 1.34
N LYS A 55 -14.37 4.31 2.10
CA LYS A 55 -15.64 3.81 1.54
C LYS A 55 -16.28 4.79 0.58
N LYS A 56 -16.35 6.07 0.95
CA LYS A 56 -16.87 7.14 0.07
C LYS A 56 -16.03 7.29 -1.21
N SER A 57 -14.70 7.31 -1.06
CA SER A 57 -13.78 7.42 -2.20
C SER A 57 -13.87 6.22 -3.15
N ARG A 58 -14.08 5.00 -2.63
CA ARG A 58 -14.16 3.77 -3.41
C ARG A 58 -15.35 3.76 -4.37
N GLY A 59 -16.51 4.21 -3.92
CA GLY A 59 -17.70 4.33 -4.78
C GLY A 59 -17.42 5.18 -6.01
N ASN A 60 -16.82 6.35 -5.80
CA ASN A 60 -16.53 7.31 -6.87
C ASN A 60 -15.41 6.83 -7.82
N ARG A 61 -14.47 6.02 -7.34
CA ARG A 61 -13.26 5.64 -8.09
C ARG A 61 -13.29 4.23 -8.69
N LYS A 62 -14.26 3.39 -8.36
CA LYS A 62 -14.34 1.99 -8.85
C LYS A 62 -14.26 1.88 -10.38
N GLY A 63 -14.99 2.74 -11.10
CA GLY A 63 -14.97 2.77 -12.56
C GLY A 63 -13.61 3.17 -13.13
N ILE A 64 -12.96 4.16 -12.51
CA ILE A 64 -11.63 4.65 -12.92
C ILE A 64 -10.57 3.57 -12.70
N LEU A 65 -10.57 2.92 -11.52
CA LEU A 65 -9.63 1.84 -11.20
C LEU A 65 -9.76 0.69 -12.20
N LYS A 66 -10.99 0.29 -12.54
CA LYS A 66 -11.22 -0.77 -13.54
C LYS A 66 -10.75 -0.36 -14.94
N LYS A 67 -10.93 0.90 -15.33
CA LYS A 67 -10.39 1.41 -16.60
C LYS A 67 -8.86 1.36 -16.64
N ILE A 68 -8.20 1.76 -15.54
CA ILE A 68 -6.73 1.69 -15.43
C ILE A 68 -6.26 0.23 -15.50
N GLU A 69 -6.87 -0.66 -14.72
CA GLU A 69 -6.56 -2.10 -14.71
C GLU A 69 -6.66 -2.71 -16.12
N ASN A 70 -7.77 -2.43 -16.83
CA ASN A 70 -7.97 -2.88 -18.20
C ASN A 70 -6.93 -2.28 -19.16
N GLY A 71 -6.58 -1.00 -19.00
CA GLY A 71 -5.54 -0.33 -19.77
C GLY A 71 -4.17 -0.99 -19.60
N ILE A 72 -3.79 -1.30 -18.37
CA ILE A 72 -2.56 -2.04 -18.06
C ILE A 72 -2.60 -3.44 -18.69
N HIS A 73 -3.69 -4.19 -18.53
CA HIS A 73 -3.84 -5.52 -19.14
C HIS A 73 -3.74 -5.49 -20.66
N LYS A 74 -4.32 -4.48 -21.32
CA LYS A 74 -4.24 -4.32 -22.77
C LYS A 74 -2.79 -4.06 -23.18
N ARG A 75 -2.11 -3.16 -22.49
CA ARG A 75 -0.74 -2.79 -22.82
C ARG A 75 0.25 -3.93 -22.62
N LEU A 76 0.15 -4.65 -21.50
CA LEU A 76 1.02 -5.82 -21.28
C LEU A 76 0.85 -6.86 -22.39
N ARG A 77 -0.39 -7.10 -22.84
CA ARG A 77 -0.66 -8.01 -23.96
C ARG A 77 -0.05 -7.53 -25.28
N GLN A 78 -0.13 -6.24 -25.59
CA GLN A 78 0.46 -5.66 -26.80
C GLN A 78 1.99 -5.82 -26.83
N ASP A 79 2.64 -5.69 -25.67
CA ASP A 79 4.10 -5.80 -25.55
C ASP A 79 4.58 -7.25 -25.35
N GLY A 80 3.66 -8.24 -25.43
CA GLY A 80 3.97 -9.66 -25.23
C GLY A 80 4.39 -10.01 -23.79
N LEU A 81 3.98 -9.21 -22.81
CA LEU A 81 4.32 -9.36 -21.40
C LEU A 81 3.21 -10.07 -20.63
N SER A 82 3.59 -11.00 -19.76
CA SER A 82 2.67 -11.69 -18.84
C SER A 82 2.94 -11.26 -17.39
N GLY A 83 1.86 -11.08 -16.63
CA GLY A 83 1.94 -10.70 -15.22
C GLY A 83 0.58 -10.75 -14.55
N LYS A 84 0.58 -11.11 -13.27
CA LYS A 84 -0.63 -11.07 -12.42
C LYS A 84 -0.79 -9.67 -11.86
N ILE A 85 -1.82 -8.97 -12.35
CA ILE A 85 -2.19 -7.65 -11.85
C ILE A 85 -3.19 -7.83 -10.70
N THR A 86 -2.93 -7.15 -9.58
CA THR A 86 -3.89 -7.03 -8.48
C THR A 86 -3.97 -5.59 -8.03
N SER A 87 -5.19 -5.07 -7.84
CA SER A 87 -5.37 -3.83 -7.10
C SER A 87 -5.17 -4.10 -5.60
N ARG A 88 -4.54 -3.16 -4.90
CA ARG A 88 -4.38 -3.19 -3.46
C ARG A 88 -4.77 -1.86 -2.85
N GLU A 89 -5.49 -1.92 -1.74
CA GLU A 89 -5.71 -0.78 -0.87
C GLU A 89 -4.57 -0.73 0.15
N LYS A 90 -4.10 0.47 0.48
CA LYS A 90 -3.14 0.66 1.56
C LYS A 90 -3.82 0.39 2.90
N HIS A 91 -3.13 -0.28 3.82
CA HIS A 91 -3.65 -0.55 5.17
C HIS A 91 -3.86 0.77 5.94
N LEU A 92 -4.80 0.77 6.89
CA LEU A 92 -5.37 1.99 7.46
C LEU A 92 -4.36 2.79 8.29
N TYR A 93 -3.56 2.10 9.09
CA TYR A 93 -2.55 2.74 9.91
C TYR A 93 -1.47 3.43 9.07
N GLY A 94 -1.08 2.84 7.93
CA GLY A 94 -0.12 3.42 7.00
C GLY A 94 -0.66 4.65 6.27
N ILE A 95 -1.97 4.74 6.04
CA ILE A 95 -2.63 5.96 5.58
C ILE A 95 -2.56 7.01 6.69
N TYR A 96 -2.97 6.66 7.91
CA TYR A 96 -2.95 7.56 9.06
C TYR A 96 -1.55 8.12 9.35
N ARG A 97 -0.53 7.27 9.40
CA ARG A 97 0.88 7.66 9.57
C ARG A 97 1.31 8.64 8.49
N LYS A 98 1.01 8.35 7.21
CA LYS A 98 1.38 9.26 6.12
C LYS A 98 0.68 10.62 6.22
N MET A 99 -0.60 10.63 6.62
CA MET A 99 -1.32 11.88 6.88
C MET A 99 -0.67 12.66 8.02
N LYS A 100 -0.32 11.99 9.12
CA LYS A 100 0.30 12.61 10.29
C LYS A 100 1.71 13.12 10.00
N ASP A 101 2.57 12.28 9.45
CA ASP A 101 4.00 12.56 9.26
C ASP A 101 4.26 13.64 8.20
N LYS A 102 3.30 13.83 7.27
CA LYS A 102 3.40 14.81 6.18
C LYS A 102 2.36 15.94 6.30
N SER A 103 1.61 16.00 7.39
CA SER A 103 0.52 16.97 7.60
C SER A 103 -0.48 17.03 6.43
N LEU A 104 -0.83 15.88 5.85
CA LEU A 104 -1.71 15.77 4.69
C LEU A 104 -3.16 15.50 5.11
N SER A 105 -4.11 16.11 4.42
CA SER A 105 -5.50 15.69 4.43
C SER A 105 -5.68 14.34 3.71
N PHE A 106 -6.82 13.67 3.93
CA PHE A 106 -7.10 12.39 3.29
C PHE A 106 -7.11 12.48 1.75
N HIS A 107 -7.57 13.61 1.19
CA HIS A 107 -7.66 13.81 -0.25
C HIS A 107 -6.28 13.92 -0.93
N GLU A 108 -5.27 14.38 -0.19
CA GLU A 108 -3.88 14.52 -0.64
C GLU A 108 -3.09 13.21 -0.55
N VAL A 109 -3.66 12.16 0.06
CA VAL A 109 -3.05 10.83 0.08
C VAL A 109 -3.27 10.16 -1.27
N PHE A 110 -2.34 10.38 -2.19
CA PHE A 110 -2.38 9.83 -3.55
C PHE A 110 -2.30 8.29 -3.60
N ASP A 111 -1.71 7.63 -2.60
CA ASP A 111 -1.36 6.20 -2.59
C ASP A 111 -2.34 5.33 -1.79
N VAL A 112 -3.62 5.72 -1.70
CA VAL A 112 -4.65 4.86 -1.09
C VAL A 112 -4.87 3.61 -1.94
N TYR A 113 -4.88 3.77 -3.26
CA TYR A 113 -5.00 2.68 -4.23
C TYR A 113 -3.68 2.52 -4.97
N ALA A 114 -3.27 1.28 -5.18
CA ALA A 114 -2.12 0.95 -5.99
C ALA A 114 -2.40 -0.33 -6.79
N PHE A 115 -1.70 -0.48 -7.91
CA PHE A 115 -1.65 -1.75 -8.63
C PHE A 115 -0.34 -2.47 -8.29
N ARG A 116 -0.43 -3.77 -8.07
CA ARG A 116 0.71 -4.67 -7.94
C ARG A 116 0.72 -5.56 -9.16
N ILE A 117 1.88 -5.66 -9.80
CA ILE A 117 2.09 -6.57 -10.93
C ILE A 117 3.16 -7.56 -10.51
N VAL A 118 2.82 -8.84 -10.51
CA VAL A 118 3.74 -9.93 -10.18
C VAL A 118 4.10 -10.64 -11.48
N VAL A 119 5.40 -10.79 -11.72
CA VAL A 119 5.98 -11.36 -12.93
C VAL A 119 6.98 -12.46 -12.58
N GLY A 120 7.33 -13.30 -13.56
CA GLY A 120 8.18 -14.47 -13.32
C GLY A 120 9.68 -14.20 -13.26
N LYS A 121 10.15 -13.04 -13.75
CA LYS A 121 11.59 -12.72 -13.85
C LYS A 121 11.86 -11.23 -13.61
N VAL A 122 13.09 -10.92 -13.21
CA VAL A 122 13.53 -9.55 -12.92
C VAL A 122 13.54 -8.66 -14.17
N ASP A 123 13.97 -9.17 -15.32
CA ASP A 123 13.98 -8.40 -16.58
C ASP A 123 12.56 -7.93 -16.96
N ILE A 124 11.56 -8.78 -16.70
CA ILE A 124 10.14 -8.47 -16.97
C ILE A 124 9.67 -7.31 -16.08
N CYS A 125 10.18 -7.14 -14.85
CA CYS A 125 9.83 -6.00 -14.00
C CYS A 125 10.15 -4.66 -14.68
N TYR A 126 11.34 -4.54 -15.28
CA TYR A 126 11.78 -3.32 -15.96
C TYR A 126 11.05 -3.10 -17.29
N ARG A 127 10.75 -4.17 -18.04
CA ARG A 127 9.93 -4.09 -19.26
C ARG A 127 8.52 -3.61 -18.94
N VAL A 128 7.91 -4.15 -17.89
CA VAL A 128 6.59 -3.71 -17.39
C VAL A 128 6.64 -2.24 -16.96
N LEU A 129 7.69 -1.81 -16.28
CA LEU A 129 7.86 -0.41 -15.89
C LEU A 129 7.80 0.52 -17.11
N GLY A 130 8.57 0.22 -18.17
CA GLY A 130 8.56 1.01 -19.41
C GLY A 130 7.20 1.00 -20.13
N ALA A 131 6.53 -0.15 -20.16
CA ALA A 131 5.18 -0.28 -20.70
C ALA A 131 4.15 0.58 -19.94
N LEU A 132 4.30 0.69 -18.61
CA LEU A 132 3.46 1.54 -17.78
C LEU A 132 3.76 3.02 -17.96
N HIS A 133 5.03 3.43 -18.00
CA HIS A 133 5.44 4.84 -18.14
C HIS A 133 5.07 5.45 -19.47
N SER A 134 4.86 4.62 -20.49
CA SER A 134 4.34 5.06 -21.79
C SER A 134 2.80 5.11 -21.86
N LEU A 135 2.09 4.51 -20.90
CA LEU A 135 0.65 4.75 -20.72
C LEU A 135 0.38 5.96 -19.82
N TYR A 136 1.18 6.10 -18.76
CA TYR A 136 0.99 7.09 -17.71
C TYR A 136 2.33 7.76 -17.41
N PRO A 137 2.44 9.09 -17.58
CA PRO A 137 3.68 9.78 -17.31
C PRO A 137 4.07 9.63 -15.82
N PRO A 138 5.32 9.25 -15.50
CA PRO A 138 5.75 9.08 -14.13
C PRO A 138 5.82 10.43 -13.41
N ILE A 139 5.55 10.41 -12.09
CA ILE A 139 5.71 11.60 -11.26
C ILE A 139 7.19 11.69 -10.84
N PRO A 140 7.90 12.80 -11.16
CA PRO A 140 9.30 12.97 -10.79
C PRO A 140 9.56 12.75 -9.30
N GLY A 141 10.68 12.10 -8.97
CA GLY A 141 11.09 11.83 -7.59
C GLY A 141 10.28 10.76 -6.85
N ARG A 142 9.32 10.07 -7.51
CA ARG A 142 8.54 8.99 -6.89
C ARG A 142 8.98 7.57 -7.25
N PHE A 143 9.81 7.43 -8.28
CA PHE A 143 10.38 6.14 -8.65
C PHE A 143 11.37 5.65 -7.59
N LYS A 144 11.27 4.36 -7.21
CA LYS A 144 12.21 3.69 -6.31
C LYS A 144 12.48 2.28 -6.80
N ASP A 145 13.76 1.98 -7.03
CA ASP A 145 14.21 0.65 -7.42
C ASP A 145 14.72 -0.12 -6.20
N TYR A 146 13.84 -0.92 -5.59
CA TYR A 146 14.25 -1.82 -4.52
C TYR A 146 14.72 -3.19 -5.03
N ILE A 147 14.73 -3.44 -6.34
CA ILE A 147 15.38 -4.64 -6.90
C ILE A 147 16.89 -4.43 -6.86
N ALA A 148 17.36 -3.29 -7.37
CA ALA A 148 18.76 -2.89 -7.37
C ALA A 148 19.28 -2.53 -5.97
N ILE A 149 18.44 -1.89 -5.14
CA ILE A 149 18.78 -1.51 -3.76
C ILE A 149 17.75 -2.13 -2.80
N PRO A 150 17.89 -3.43 -2.46
CA PRO A 150 16.97 -4.10 -1.55
C PRO A 150 16.89 -3.42 -0.19
N LYS A 151 15.72 -3.49 0.44
CA LYS A 151 15.61 -3.05 1.84
C LYS A 151 16.33 -4.02 2.77
N SER A 152 16.63 -3.56 3.98
CA SER A 152 17.29 -4.37 5.02
C SER A 152 16.55 -5.67 5.38
N ASN A 153 15.24 -5.76 5.14
CA ASN A 153 14.44 -6.96 5.35
C ASN A 153 14.31 -7.84 4.08
N GLY A 154 15.18 -7.66 3.08
CA GLY A 154 15.17 -8.41 1.83
C GLY A 154 14.05 -8.03 0.86
N TYR A 155 13.27 -6.98 1.15
CA TYR A 155 12.19 -6.56 0.26
C TYR A 155 12.72 -6.01 -1.08
N GLN A 156 12.21 -6.58 -2.18
CA GLN A 156 12.53 -6.19 -3.55
C GLN A 156 11.25 -5.91 -4.36
N SER A 157 11.23 -4.78 -5.07
CA SER A 157 10.13 -4.35 -5.95
C SER A 157 10.48 -3.04 -6.65
N LEU A 158 9.87 -2.76 -7.81
CA LEU A 158 9.88 -1.42 -8.41
C LEU A 158 8.64 -0.64 -7.95
N HIS A 159 8.85 0.55 -7.40
CA HIS A 159 7.77 1.47 -7.04
C HIS A 159 7.80 2.65 -8.00
N THR A 160 6.66 3.00 -8.57
CA THR A 160 6.48 4.16 -9.42
C THR A 160 5.11 4.80 -9.23
#